data_AF-A0A1X7VJG5-F1
#
_entry.id   AF-A0A1X7VJG5-F1
#
_cell.length_a   1.000
_cell.length_b   1.000
_cell.length_c   1.000
_cell.angle_alpha   90.00
_cell.angle_beta   90.00
_cell.angle_gamma   90.00
#
_symmetry.space_group_name_H-M   'P 1'
#
loop_
_entity.id
_entity.type
_entity.pdbx_description
1 polymer ?
#
loop_
_entity_poly.entity_id
_entity_poly.type
_entity_poly.pdbx_seq_one_letter_code
_entity_poly.pdbx_strand_id
1 'polypeptide(L)'
;MRLNWEVRPKIAWATVKDYITNNNTTFRFSDVQSLTPAAFDEVMSSLWEKMRQHVTKVEDDYWEKDGLLEEEIEEFIMTLGGPDSSDDDDDTDDDDYAGD
;
A
#
# COMPACT_ATOMS: atom_id res chain seq x y z
N MET A 1 -8.50 0.79 0.95
CA MET A 1 -7.58 0.24 1.97
C MET A 1 -6.90 1.37 2.73
N ARG A 2 -6.75 1.27 4.06
CA ARG A 2 -5.85 2.18 4.80
C ARG A 2 -4.43 1.63 4.64
N LEU A 3 -3.57 2.33 3.92
CA LEU A 3 -2.14 2.05 3.94
C LEU A 3 -1.67 2.17 5.39
N ASN A 4 -1.18 1.08 5.97
CA ASN A 4 -0.86 0.92 7.39
C ASN A 4 0.43 1.68 7.80
N TRP A 5 0.63 2.89 7.29
CA TRP A 5 1.83 3.70 7.52
C TRP A 5 2.01 4.04 9.01
N GLU A 6 0.91 4.20 9.76
CA GLU A 6 0.93 4.49 11.20
C GLU A 6 1.36 3.31 12.09
N VAL A 7 1.24 2.08 11.61
CA VAL A 7 1.54 0.87 12.42
C VAL A 7 3.05 0.69 12.60
N ARG A 8 3.84 1.23 11.68
CA ARG A 8 5.30 1.03 11.59
C ARG A 8 6.09 1.68 12.73
N PRO A 9 5.91 2.99 13.04
CA PRO A 9 6.61 3.61 14.18
C PRO A 9 6.19 3.02 15.53
N LYS A 10 4.94 2.54 15.64
CA LYS A 10 4.45 1.90 16.88
C LYS A 10 5.16 0.57 17.16
N ILE A 11 5.41 -0.24 16.12
CA ILE A 11 6.19 -1.49 16.24
C ILE A 11 7.65 -1.17 16.57
N ALA A 12 8.25 -0.20 15.90
CA ALA A 12 9.62 0.24 16.19
C ALA A 12 9.80 0.62 17.67
N TRP A 13 8.87 1.43 18.18
CA TRP A 13 8.90 1.86 19.57
C TRP A 13 8.63 0.72 20.57
N ALA A 14 7.77 -0.24 20.21
CA ALA A 14 7.57 -1.43 21.05
C ALA A 14 8.86 -2.25 21.18
N THR A 15 9.58 -2.48 20.08
CA THR A 15 10.82 -3.26 20.09
C THR A 15 11.93 -2.58 20.89
N VAL A 16 12.07 -1.25 20.79
CA VAL A 16 13.04 -0.49 21.61
C VAL A 16 12.74 -0.64 23.11
N LYS A 17 11.46 -0.54 23.50
CA LYS A 17 11.06 -0.72 24.90
C LYS A 17 11.33 -2.14 25.40
N ASP A 18 11.07 -3.16 24.59
CA ASP A 18 11.37 -4.56 24.94
C ASP A 18 12.87 -4.76 25.15
N TYR A 19 13.71 -4.20 24.28
CA TYR A 19 15.17 -4.27 24.43
C TYR A 19 15.63 -3.61 25.73
N ILE A 20 15.15 -2.40 26.02
CA ILE A 20 15.50 -1.68 27.26
C ILE A 20 15.04 -2.47 28.48
N THR A 21 13.83 -3.04 28.44
CA THR A 21 13.27 -3.81 29.56
C THR A 21 14.06 -5.09 29.83
N ASN A 22 14.48 -5.80 28.77
CA ASN A 22 15.25 -7.03 28.89
C ASN A 22 16.68 -6.80 29.39
N ASN A 23 17.28 -5.66 29.06
CA ASN A 23 18.66 -5.34 29.44
C ASN A 23 18.77 -4.55 30.74
N ASN A 24 17.71 -3.87 31.18
CA ASN A 24 17.70 -3.14 32.44
C ASN A 24 17.36 -4.06 33.63
N THR A 25 18.39 -4.72 34.16
CA THR A 25 18.27 -5.59 35.35
C THR A 25 18.34 -4.83 36.68
N THR A 26 18.71 -3.56 36.65
CA THR A 26 18.95 -2.70 37.83
C THR A 26 17.77 -1.79 38.17
N PHE A 27 16.76 -1.66 37.30
CA PHE A 27 15.57 -0.78 37.46
C PHE A 27 15.90 0.69 37.73
N ARG A 28 17.10 1.16 37.35
CA ARG A 28 17.51 2.55 37.52
C ARG A 28 17.29 3.34 36.23
N PHE A 29 16.90 4.60 36.39
CA PHE A 29 16.68 5.52 35.27
C PHE A 29 17.99 5.85 34.52
N SER A 30 19.12 5.89 35.24
CA SER A 30 20.45 6.06 34.63
C SER A 30 20.75 4.99 33.59
N ASP A 31 20.31 3.77 33.86
CA ASP A 31 20.65 2.60 33.06
C ASP A 31 19.76 2.55 31.82
N VAL A 32 18.49 2.97 31.94
CA VAL A 32 17.62 3.25 30.80
C VAL A 32 18.26 4.30 29.88
N GLN A 33 18.76 5.39 30.45
CA GLN A 33 19.34 6.47 29.66
C GLN A 33 20.60 6.02 28.91
N SER A 34 21.41 5.14 29.49
CA SER A 34 22.57 4.55 28.81
C SER A 34 22.23 3.44 27.80
N LEU A 35 21.16 2.69 28.02
CA LEU A 35 20.74 1.58 27.14
C LEU A 35 19.95 2.07 25.92
N THR A 36 19.34 3.25 26.00
CA THR A 36 18.51 3.78 24.91
C THR A 36 19.28 3.96 23.59
N PRO A 37 20.48 4.58 23.56
CA PRO A 37 21.26 4.69 22.32
C PRO A 37 21.65 3.33 21.73
N ALA A 38 22.09 2.39 22.58
CA ALA A 38 22.46 1.04 22.15
C ALA A 38 21.25 0.28 21.57
N ALA A 39 20.07 0.44 22.19
CA ALA A 39 18.82 -0.12 21.69
C ALA A 39 18.50 0.43 20.30
N PHE A 40 18.66 1.73 20.08
CA PHE A 40 18.45 2.33 18.76
C PHE A 40 19.48 1.84 17.74
N ASP A 41 20.76 1.78 18.07
CA ASP A 41 21.77 1.33 17.10
C ASP A 41 21.61 -0.15 16.69
N GLU A 42 21.33 -1.03 17.65
CA GLU A 42 21.26 -2.47 17.42
C GLU A 42 19.90 -2.92 16.84
N VAL A 43 18.80 -2.40 17.39
CA VAL A 43 17.45 -2.78 16.97
C VAL A 43 17.05 -2.06 15.69
N MET A 44 17.39 -0.78 15.54
CA MET A 44 16.82 0.03 14.47
C MET A 44 17.35 -0.39 13.09
N SER A 45 18.63 -0.76 12.96
CA SER A 45 19.17 -1.15 11.65
C SER A 45 18.51 -2.42 11.09
N SER A 46 18.46 -3.48 11.89
CA SER A 46 17.87 -4.76 11.46
C SER A 46 16.34 -4.71 11.32
N LEU A 47 15.68 -3.95 12.19
CA LEU A 47 14.24 -3.76 12.15
C LEU A 47 13.83 -2.90 10.95
N TRP A 48 14.60 -1.86 10.63
CA TRP A 48 14.35 -1.00 9.48
C TRP A 48 14.48 -1.75 8.16
N GLU A 49 15.45 -2.66 8.06
CA GLU A 49 15.60 -3.53 6.90
C GLU A 49 14.38 -4.43 6.70
N LYS A 50 13.95 -5.11 7.77
CA LYS A 50 12.75 -5.96 7.74
C LYS A 50 11.50 -5.15 7.41
N MET A 51 11.41 -3.92 7.93
CA MET A 51 10.31 -3.01 7.59
C MET A 51 10.32 -2.66 6.11
N ARG A 52 11.48 -2.28 5.53
CA ARG A 52 11.62 -2.02 4.08
C ARG A 52 11.14 -3.21 3.25
N GLN A 53 11.66 -4.40 3.55
CA GLN A 53 11.28 -5.62 2.83
C GLN A 53 9.77 -5.90 2.90
N HIS A 54 9.15 -5.67 4.05
CA HIS A 54 7.71 -5.81 4.19
C HIS A 54 6.93 -4.78 3.36
N VAL A 55 7.43 -3.55 3.22
CA VAL A 55 6.82 -2.53 2.34
C VAL A 55 6.86 -3.00 0.90
N THR A 56 8.04 -3.37 0.42
CA THR A 56 8.26 -3.80 -0.96
C THR A 56 7.38 -4.99 -1.29
N LYS A 57 7.31 -5.98 -0.39
CA LYS A 57 6.42 -7.13 -0.59
C LYS A 57 4.95 -6.73 -0.68
N VAL A 58 4.49 -5.81 0.17
CA VAL A 58 3.10 -5.34 0.11
C VAL A 58 2.86 -4.60 -1.21
N GLU A 59 3.79 -3.77 -1.67
CA GLU A 59 3.71 -3.06 -2.95
C GLU A 59 3.69 -4.03 -4.15
N ASP A 60 4.56 -5.04 -4.16
CA ASP A 60 4.58 -6.08 -5.18
C ASP A 60 3.25 -6.87 -5.20
N ASP A 61 2.76 -7.26 -4.02
CA ASP A 61 1.47 -7.93 -3.84
C ASP A 61 0.28 -7.08 -4.31
N TYR A 62 0.40 -5.75 -4.28
CA TYR A 62 -0.60 -4.84 -4.84
C TYR A 62 -0.48 -4.78 -6.37
N TRP A 63 0.74 -4.63 -6.89
CA TRP A 63 1.00 -4.56 -8.32
C TRP A 63 0.53 -5.82 -9.06
N GLU A 64 0.81 -7.00 -8.50
CA GLU A 64 0.34 -8.28 -9.04
C GLU A 64 -1.18 -8.38 -9.04
N LYS A 65 -1.84 -7.95 -7.96
CA LYS A 65 -3.30 -8.03 -7.85
C LYS A 65 -4.02 -6.98 -8.69
N ASP A 66 -3.46 -5.79 -8.84
CA ASP A 66 -4.03 -4.73 -9.67
C ASP A 66 -4.02 -5.12 -11.16
N GLY A 67 -2.93 -5.75 -11.62
CA GLY A 67 -2.85 -6.29 -12.98
C GLY A 67 -3.87 -7.41 -13.25
N LEU A 68 -4.14 -8.27 -12.26
CA LEU A 68 -5.15 -9.32 -12.36
C LEU A 68 -6.58 -8.77 -12.36
N LEU A 69 -6.84 -7.67 -11.64
CA LEU A 69 -8.16 -7.04 -11.63
C LEU A 69 -8.50 -6.38 -12.98
N GLU A 70 -7.54 -5.75 -13.66
CA GLU A 70 -7.77 -5.19 -15.00
C GLU A 70 -8.09 -6.29 -16.02
N GLU A 71 -7.33 -7.39 -16.02
CA GLU A 71 -7.52 -8.52 -16.94
C GLU A 71 -8.86 -9.25 -16.70
N GLU A 72 -9.25 -9.46 -15.45
CA GLU A 72 -10.53 -10.12 -15.10
C GLU A 72 -11.73 -9.22 -15.42
N ILE A 73 -11.62 -7.89 -15.28
CA ILE A 73 -12.65 -6.93 -15.70
C ILE A 73 -12.77 -6.90 -17.22
N GLU A 74 -11.66 -6.92 -17.96
CA GLU A 74 -11.66 -6.94 -19.42
C GLU A 74 -12.26 -8.25 -19.98
N GLU A 75 -11.92 -9.40 -19.38
CA GLU A 75 -12.50 -10.70 -19.71
C GLU A 75 -14.00 -10.76 -19.36
N PHE A 76 -14.42 -10.18 -18.23
CA PHE A 76 -15.83 -10.07 -17.85
C PHE A 76 -16.65 -9.20 -18.81
N ILE A 77 -16.08 -8.09 -19.29
CA ILE A 77 -16.71 -7.21 -20.30
C ILE A 77 -16.84 -7.94 -21.65
N MET A 78 -15.81 -8.67 -22.09
CA MET A 78 -15.87 -9.48 -23.31
C MET A 78 -16.91 -10.61 -23.24
N THR A 79 -17.08 -11.22 -22.06
CA THR A 79 -17.99 -12.35 -21.87
C THR A 79 -19.46 -11.91 -21.78
N LEU A 80 -19.74 -10.69 -21.29
CA LEU A 80 -21.10 -10.12 -21.27
C LEU A 80 -21.47 -9.39 -22.58
N GLY A 81 -20.49 -8.89 -23.33
CA GLY A 81 -20.66 -8.24 -24.63
C GLY A 81 -20.64 -9.20 -25.82
N GLY A 82 -21.47 -10.26 -25.78
CA GLY A 82 -21.62 -11.17 -26.92
C GLY A 82 -21.99 -10.42 -28.22
N PRO A 83 -21.63 -10.94 -29.40
CA PRO A 83 -21.85 -10.24 -30.66
C PRO A 83 -23.31 -10.37 -31.11
N ASP A 84 -24.18 -9.42 -30.77
CA ASP A 84 -25.16 -8.88 -31.72
C ASP A 84 -25.96 -7.66 -31.21
N SER A 85 -26.16 -6.73 -32.14
CA SER A 85 -27.37 -5.92 -32.42
C SER A 85 -27.78 -4.72 -31.55
N SER A 86 -27.62 -3.52 -32.13
CA SER A 86 -28.72 -2.64 -32.64
C SER A 86 -28.19 -1.18 -32.74
N ASP A 87 -28.49 -0.33 -33.69
CA ASP A 87 -29.25 -0.34 -34.95
C ASP A 87 -28.72 0.89 -35.71
N ASP A 88 -28.73 0.84 -37.04
CA ASP A 88 -28.28 1.92 -37.91
C ASP A 88 -29.44 2.93 -38.06
N ASP A 89 -29.33 4.11 -37.46
CA ASP A 89 -30.20 5.26 -37.78
C ASP A 89 -29.32 6.43 -38.25
N ASP A 90 -29.08 6.43 -39.57
CA ASP A 90 -28.58 7.55 -40.36
C ASP A 90 -29.69 8.60 -40.50
N ASP A 91 -29.78 9.54 -39.54
CA ASP A 91 -30.55 10.77 -39.72
C ASP A 91 -29.61 11.90 -40.13
N THR A 92 -29.51 12.08 -41.45
CA THR A 92 -28.95 13.25 -42.10
C THR A 92 -29.95 14.41 -42.00
N ASP A 93 -29.82 15.26 -40.97
CA ASP A 93 -30.48 16.57 -40.95
C ASP A 93 -29.56 17.62 -41.59
N ASP A 94 -29.68 17.70 -42.91
CA ASP A 94 -29.29 18.84 -43.73
C ASP A 94 -30.45 19.84 -43.70
N ASP A 95 -30.31 20.96 -42.99
CA ASP A 95 -31.16 22.13 -43.19
C ASP A 95 -30.40 23.43 -42.88
N ASP A 96 -30.03 24.08 -43.99
CA ASP A 96 -29.46 25.42 -44.12
C ASP A 96 -30.25 26.50 -43.36
N TYR A 97 -29.65 27.08 -42.32
CA TYR A 97 -30.10 28.37 -41.79
C TYR A 97 -29.36 29.52 -42.48
N ALA A 98 -29.93 29.98 -43.59
CA ALA A 98 -29.52 31.21 -44.26
C ALA A 98 -29.74 32.41 -43.31
N GLY A 99 -28.66 33.09 -42.95
CA GLY A 99 -28.71 34.41 -42.34
C GLY A 99 -28.85 35.49 -43.41
N ASP A 100 -29.93 36.26 -43.34
CA ASP A 100 -30.00 37.74 -43.44
C ASP A 100 -31.40 38.23 -43.07
#